data_AF-A0A838U5A9-F1
#
_entry.id   AF-A0A838U5A9-F1
#
_cell.length_a   1.000
_cell.length_b   1.000
_cell.length_c   1.000
_cell.angle_alpha   90.00
_cell.angle_beta   90.00
_cell.angle_gamma   90.00
#
_symmetry.space_group_name_H-M   'P 1'
#
loop_
_entity.id
_entity.type
_entity.pdbx_description
1 polymer ?
#
loop_
_entity_poly.entity_id
_entity_poly.type
_entity_poly.pdbx_seq_one_letter_code
_entity_poly.pdbx_strand_id
1 'polypeptide(L)'
;MILLCNSTKNPSDEFISYLNTRFEGYPVRKGDQFVFNFLGTTLEFNIHNTLPKEVVQINKNTRITIKPAIENFVKKIIKLLINR
;
A
#
# COMPACT_ATOMS: atom_id res chain seq x y z
N MET A 1 -4.67 -1.77 -9.16
CA MET A 1 -4.90 -0.88 -8.01
C MET A 1 -3.57 -0.37 -7.48
N ILE A 2 -3.50 0.89 -7.06
CA ILE A 2 -2.32 1.51 -6.46
C ILE A 2 -2.59 1.79 -4.98
N LEU A 3 -1.72 1.28 -4.12
CA LEU A 3 -1.73 1.50 -2.68
C LEU A 3 -0.56 2.41 -2.28
N LEU A 4 -0.80 3.37 -1.41
CA LEU A 4 0.24 4.16 -0.74
C LEU A 4 0.49 3.59 0.65
N CYS A 5 1.73 3.19 0.91
CA CYS A 5 2.14 2.56 2.16
C CYS A 5 2.94 3.53 3.04
N ASN A 6 2.73 3.46 4.36
CA ASN A 6 3.51 4.23 5.33
C ASN A 6 4.98 3.75 5.48
N SER A 7 5.37 2.67 4.81
CA SER A 7 6.74 2.14 4.82
C SER A 7 7.55 2.63 3.62
N THR A 8 8.85 2.85 3.83
CA THR A 8 9.82 3.13 2.77
C THR A 8 10.48 1.87 2.19
N LYS A 9 10.14 0.68 2.72
CA LYS A 9 10.66 -0.59 2.19
C LYS A 9 9.89 -0.97 0.94
N ASN A 10 10.61 -1.42 -0.09
CA ASN A 10 9.98 -2.02 -1.25
C ASN A 10 9.40 -3.38 -0.84
N PRO A 11 8.10 -3.62 -1.04
CA PRO A 11 7.49 -4.91 -0.76
C PRO A 11 7.94 -5.95 -1.78
N SER A 12 8.14 -7.20 -1.34
CA SER A 12 8.43 -8.31 -2.24
C SER A 12 7.17 -8.79 -2.97
N ASP A 13 7.35 -9.53 -4.06
CA ASP A 13 6.24 -10.10 -4.82
C ASP A 13 5.44 -11.12 -4.00
N GLU A 14 6.09 -11.88 -3.11
CA GLU A 14 5.41 -12.79 -2.19
C GLU A 14 4.53 -12.04 -1.20
N PHE A 15 5.00 -10.89 -0.70
CA PHE A 15 4.20 -10.05 0.20
C PHE A 15 2.99 -9.45 -0.54
N ILE A 16 3.17 -9.01 -1.78
CA ILE A 16 2.06 -8.49 -2.61
C ILE A 16 1.04 -9.61 -2.88
N SER A 17 1.51 -10.82 -3.21
CA SER A 17 0.66 -12.00 -3.41
C SER A 17 -0.12 -12.35 -2.14
N TYR A 18 0.54 -12.34 -0.99
CA TYR A 18 -0.11 -12.53 0.31
C TYR A 18 -1.22 -11.51 0.57
N LEU A 19 -0.96 -10.21 0.33
CA LEU A 19 -1.98 -9.18 0.49
C LEU A 19 -3.17 -9.40 -0.45
N ASN A 20 -2.91 -9.80 -1.69
CA ASN A 20 -3.96 -10.06 -2.66
C ASN A 20 -4.91 -11.19 -2.19
N THR A 21 -4.33 -12.31 -1.72
CA THR A 21 -5.10 -13.41 -1.14
C THR A 21 -5.83 -12.98 0.13
N ARG A 22 -5.17 -12.22 1.02
CA ARG A 22 -5.74 -11.79 2.30
C ARG A 22 -6.95 -10.87 2.14
N PHE A 23 -6.99 -10.09 1.06
CA PHE A 23 -8.08 -9.16 0.76
C PHE A 23 -8.99 -9.63 -0.38
N GLU A 24 -8.86 -10.87 -0.85
CA GLU A 24 -9.75 -11.41 -1.88
C GLU A 24 -11.23 -11.30 -1.43
N GLY A 25 -12.08 -10.81 -2.34
CA GLY A 25 -13.50 -10.55 -2.10
C GLY A 25 -13.83 -9.19 -1.46
N TYR A 26 -12.84 -8.46 -0.94
CA TYR A 26 -13.11 -7.16 -0.30
C TYR A 26 -13.49 -6.10 -1.34
N PRO A 27 -14.59 -5.36 -1.15
CA PRO A 27 -14.95 -4.22 -1.97
C PRO A 27 -14.12 -3.01 -1.57
N VAL A 28 -13.54 -2.32 -2.56
CA VAL A 28 -12.61 -1.23 -2.30
C VAL A 28 -12.79 -0.07 -3.29
N ARG A 29 -12.56 1.15 -2.84
CA ARG A 29 -12.57 2.38 -3.66
C ARG A 29 -11.42 3.31 -3.29
N LYS A 30 -11.16 4.30 -4.16
CA LYS A 30 -10.19 5.36 -3.86
C LYS A 30 -10.53 6.05 -2.54
N GLY A 31 -9.53 6.21 -1.68
CA GLY A 31 -9.65 6.85 -0.38
C GLY A 31 -9.85 5.89 0.79
N ASP A 32 -10.19 4.61 0.53
CA ASP A 32 -10.26 3.61 1.60
C ASP A 32 -8.86 3.37 2.19
N GLN A 33 -8.83 2.95 3.45
CA GLN A 33 -7.62 2.67 4.20
C GLN A 33 -7.66 1.25 4.78
N PHE A 34 -6.51 0.57 4.76
CA PHE A 34 -6.29 -0.69 5.46
C PHE A 34 -5.16 -0.55 6.45
N VAL A 35 -5.32 -1.21 7.59
CA VAL A 35 -4.25 -1.36 8.59
C VAL A 35 -3.88 -2.84 8.64
N PHE A 36 -2.60 -3.11 8.51
CA PHE A 36 -2.04 -4.45 8.59
C PHE A 36 -1.03 -4.50 9.73
N ASN A 37 -1.32 -5.33 10.73
CA ASN A 37 -0.46 -5.53 11.88
C ASN A 37 0.25 -6.88 11.75
N PHE A 38 1.58 -6.85 11.79
CA PHE A 38 2.40 -8.06 11.70
C PHE A 38 3.66 -7.94 12.55
N LEU A 39 3.86 -8.88 13.48
CA LEU A 39 5.03 -8.95 14.36
C LEU A 39 5.38 -7.60 15.02
N GLY A 40 4.38 -6.90 15.55
CA GLY A 40 4.55 -5.59 16.20
C GLY A 40 4.79 -4.41 15.24
N THR A 41 4.82 -4.66 13.92
CA THR A 41 4.87 -3.61 12.90
C THR A 41 3.45 -3.30 12.40
N THR A 42 3.12 -2.01 12.32
CA THR A 42 1.87 -1.53 11.72
C THR A 42 2.16 -0.94 10.35
N LEU A 43 1.56 -1.51 9.31
CA LEU A 43 1.57 -0.98 7.96
C LEU A 43 0.20 -0.40 7.63
N GLU A 44 0.19 0.83 7.17
CA GLU A 44 -1.02 1.53 6.72
C GLU A 44 -0.99 1.65 5.21
N PHE A 45 -2.07 1.24 4.57
CA PHE A 45 -2.25 1.29 3.13
C PHE A 45 -3.45 2.16 2.78
N ASN A 46 -3.22 3.22 2.01
CA ASN A 46 -4.28 4.05 1.45
C ASN A 46 -4.50 3.69 -0.02
N ILE A 47 -5.74 3.47 -0.43
CA ILE A 47 -6.07 3.22 -1.84
C ILE A 47 -6.02 4.53 -2.59
N HIS A 48 -4.94 4.73 -3.32
CA HIS A 48 -4.74 5.95 -4.09
C HIS A 48 -5.50 5.92 -5.42
N ASN A 49 -5.55 4.75 -6.06
CA ASN A 49 -6.27 4.60 -7.32
C ASN A 49 -6.74 3.17 -7.56
N THR A 50 -7.96 3.03 -8.09
CA THR A 50 -8.52 1.78 -8.61
C THR A 50 -8.69 1.88 -10.13
N LEU A 51 -8.72 0.72 -10.78
CA LEU A 51 -9.13 0.62 -12.18
C LEU A 51 -10.06 -0.59 -12.28
N PRO A 52 -11.34 -0.41 -12.64
CA PRO A 52 -12.03 0.85 -12.94
C PRO A 52 -12.13 1.84 -11.75
N LYS A 53 -12.42 3.13 -12.02
CA LYS A 53 -12.53 4.21 -11.00
C LYS A 53 -13.86 4.17 -10.24
N GLU A 54 -14.23 3.00 -9.77
CA GLU A 54 -15.45 2.72 -9.01
C GLU A 54 -15.11 1.80 -7.84
N VAL A 55 -16.14 1.29 -7.16
CA VAL A 55 -15.96 0.22 -6.17
C VAL A 55 -15.56 -1.06 -6.92
N VAL A 56 -14.40 -1.60 -6.60
CA VAL A 56 -13.86 -2.81 -7.21
C VAL A 56 -13.74 -3.89 -6.15
N GLN A 57 -14.16 -5.12 -6.45
CA GLN A 57 -13.82 -6.26 -5.59
C GLN A 57 -12.43 -6.78 -5.92
N ILE A 58 -11.58 -6.91 -4.89
CA ILE A 58 -10.28 -7.55 -5.04
C ILE A 58 -10.49 -9.03 -5.37
N ASN A 59 -9.72 -9.54 -6.33
CA ASN A 59 -9.73 -10.93 -6.74
C ASN A 59 -8.31 -11.36 -7.18
N LYS A 60 -8.09 -12.65 -7.40
CA LYS A 60 -6.80 -13.20 -7.88
C LYS A 60 -6.16 -12.51 -9.10
N ASN A 61 -6.96 -11.85 -9.96
CA ASN A 61 -6.48 -11.15 -11.15
C ASN A 61 -6.17 -9.66 -10.88
N THR A 62 -6.47 -9.18 -9.68
CA THR A 62 -6.23 -7.80 -9.28
C THR A 62 -4.74 -7.55 -9.16
N ARG A 63 -4.20 -6.70 -10.03
CA ARG A 63 -2.80 -6.27 -9.93
C ARG A 63 -2.68 -5.18 -8.87
N ILE A 64 -1.92 -5.44 -7.82
CA ILE A 64 -1.63 -4.49 -6.74
C ILE A 64 -0.23 -3.90 -6.96
N THR A 65 -0.13 -2.58 -6.93
CA THR A 65 1.15 -1.87 -6.93
C THR A 65 1.23 -1.04 -5.66
N ILE A 66 2.26 -1.27 -4.85
CA ILE A 66 2.46 -0.54 -3.60
C ILE A 66 3.56 0.49 -3.82
N LYS A 67 3.29 1.74 -3.43
CA LYS A 67 4.24 2.85 -3.48
C LYS A 67 4.40 3.45 -2.08
N PRO A 68 5.58 3.98 -1.73
CA PRO A 68 5.73 4.72 -0.49
C PRO A 68 4.86 5.98 -0.52
N ALA A 69 4.21 6.30 0.60
CA ALA A 69 3.50 7.57 0.76
C ALA A 69 4.46 8.76 0.65
N ILE A 70 4.00 9.85 0.02
CA ILE A 70 4.81 11.05 -0.26
C ILE A 70 5.41 11.62 1.01
N GLU A 71 4.64 11.63 2.11
CA GLU A 71 5.10 12.09 3.42
C GLU A 71 6.36 11.37 3.90
N ASN A 72 6.48 10.07 3.63
CA ASN A 72 7.64 9.28 4.00
C ASN A 72 8.81 9.48 3.04
N PHE A 73 8.54 9.77 1.77
CA PHE A 73 9.56 10.18 0.82
C PHE A 73 10.18 11.52 1.23
N VAL A 74 9.35 12.50 1.62
CA VAL A 74 9.78 13.82 2.12
C VAL A 74 10.60 13.65 3.41
N LYS A 75 10.12 12.86 4.39
CA LYS A 75 10.88 12.56 5.62
C LYS A 75 12.24 11.92 5.33
N LYS A 76 12.32 10.99 4.37
CA LYS A 76 13.58 10.35 3.95
C LYS A 76 14.56 11.36 3.36
N ILE A 77 14.08 12.25 2.49
CA ILE A 77 14.92 13.32 1.91
C ILE A 77 15.43 14.27 2.99
N ILE A 78 14.56 14.74 3.88
CA ILE A 78 14.94 15.64 4.99
C ILE A 78 16.02 15.00 5.86
N LYS A 79 15.89 13.72 6.22
CA LYS A 79 16.89 12.99 7.00
C LYS A 79 18.26 12.92 6.30
N LEU A 80 18.28 12.80 4.97
CA LEU A 80 19.53 12.79 4.18
C LEU A 80 20.17 14.17 4.07
N LEU A 81 19.38 15.25 4.13
CA LEU A 81 19.88 16.63 4.06
C LEU A 81 20.42 17.13 5.40
N ILE A 82 19.86 16.68 6.53
CA ILE A 82 20.27 17.12 7.88
C ILE A 82 21.50 16.34 8.40
N ASN A 83 21.70 15.09 7.94
CA ASN A 83 22.86 14.27 8.33
C ASN A 83 24.09 14.47 7.42
N ARG A 84 24.23 15.65 6.80
CA ARG A 84 25.44 16.11 6.09
C ARG A 84 26.03 17.28 6.84
#